data_AF-A0A949MLR9-F1
#
_entry.id   AF-A0A949MLR9-F1
#
_cell.length_a   1.000
_cell.length_b   1.000
_cell.length_c   1.000
_cell.angle_alpha   90.00
_cell.angle_beta   90.00
_cell.angle_gamma   90.00
#
_symmetry.space_group_name_H-M   'P 1'
#
loop_
_entity.id
_entity.type
_entity.pdbx_description
1 polymer ?
#
loop_
_entity_poly.entity_id
_entity_poly.type
_entity_poly.pdbx_seq_one_letter_code
_entity_poly.pdbx_strand_id
1 'polypeptide(L)'
;MTVQLGERQAGFDTRKLGFPSVDGCMAIVAVLPEGLYGYHSFGGERDTDWPRIIPQFKAFIEGKGGDLAKATRLYGITHVSKRGWSLGVRKERWKEELKAYYDDLGLSCRISGYNLDDGVAGGFHKKDKSAYVEFEKFGSKCDVSVQSWDTVTYTRQKAAQNPWGNAIKSIQGGKLVAVQGDIFDPVTAKALKKISKIALKS
;
A
#
# COMPACT_ATOMS: atom_id res chain seq x y z
N MET A 1 7.52 -16.27 -1.69
CA MET A 1 7.22 -15.43 -2.87
C MET A 1 6.55 -14.18 -2.36
N THR A 2 6.89 -12.99 -2.84
CA THR A 2 6.27 -11.74 -2.39
C THR A 2 4.99 -11.50 -3.18
N VAL A 3 3.86 -11.32 -2.50
CA VAL A 3 2.60 -10.94 -3.13
C VAL A 3 2.70 -9.49 -3.62
N GLN A 4 2.36 -9.25 -4.89
CA GLN A 4 2.49 -7.95 -5.56
C GLN A 4 1.11 -7.34 -5.80
N LEU A 5 0.81 -6.24 -5.11
CA LEU A 5 -0.49 -5.59 -5.17
C LEU A 5 -0.48 -4.49 -6.23
N GLY A 6 -1.13 -4.75 -7.35
CA GLY A 6 -1.45 -3.73 -8.35
C GLY A 6 -2.51 -2.76 -7.86
N GLU A 7 -2.81 -1.74 -8.66
CA GLU A 7 -3.79 -0.71 -8.33
C GLU A 7 -5.17 -1.28 -7.93
N ARG A 8 -5.77 -0.73 -6.87
CA ARG A 8 -7.04 -1.16 -6.26
C ARG A 8 -7.05 -2.60 -5.74
N GLN A 9 -5.90 -3.23 -5.58
CA GLN A 9 -5.82 -4.58 -5.03
C GLN A 9 -5.59 -4.54 -3.51
N ALA A 10 -6.34 -5.38 -2.80
CA ALA A 10 -6.11 -5.74 -1.41
C ALA A 10 -5.48 -7.12 -1.36
N GLY A 11 -4.49 -7.33 -0.48
CA GLY A 11 -3.87 -8.63 -0.36
C GLY A 11 -3.29 -8.92 1.03
N PHE A 12 -2.97 -10.19 1.24
CA PHE A 12 -2.44 -10.71 2.49
C PHE A 12 -1.19 -11.55 2.24
N ASP A 13 -0.18 -11.35 3.07
CA ASP A 13 0.98 -12.24 3.18
C ASP A 13 1.50 -12.23 4.62
N THR A 14 1.97 -13.37 5.12
CA THR A 14 2.45 -13.49 6.51
C THR A 14 3.75 -12.72 6.76
N ARG A 15 4.51 -12.40 5.70
CA ARG A 15 5.84 -11.82 5.79
C ARG A 15 6.09 -10.62 4.88
N LYS A 16 5.69 -10.66 3.60
CA LYS A 16 6.07 -9.66 2.59
C LYS A 16 4.95 -9.25 1.65
N LEU A 17 4.80 -7.95 1.44
CA LEU A 17 3.95 -7.36 0.40
C LEU A 17 4.72 -6.36 -0.44
N GLY A 18 4.54 -6.41 -1.76
CA GLY A 18 5.11 -5.47 -2.72
C GLY A 18 4.03 -4.64 -3.41
N PHE A 19 4.37 -3.41 -3.74
CA PHE A 19 3.51 -2.43 -4.39
C PHE A 19 4.24 -1.90 -5.62
N PRO A 20 4.04 -2.51 -6.80
CA PRO A 20 4.60 -2.04 -8.06
C PRO A 20 4.04 -0.68 -8.47
N SER A 21 4.88 0.16 -9.08
CA SER A 21 4.47 1.40 -9.75
C SER A 21 3.64 2.38 -8.91
N VAL A 22 4.06 2.66 -7.68
CA VAL A 22 3.48 3.73 -6.85
C VAL A 22 3.79 5.09 -7.50
N ASP A 23 2.81 5.66 -8.20
CA ASP A 23 2.89 6.95 -8.91
C ASP A 23 1.58 7.73 -8.74
N GLY A 24 1.47 8.50 -7.66
CA GLY A 24 0.20 9.09 -7.23
C GLY A 24 -0.75 8.11 -6.54
N CYS A 25 -0.58 6.81 -6.69
CA CYS A 25 -1.19 5.78 -5.83
C CYS A 25 -0.61 5.81 -4.40
N MET A 26 -1.25 5.12 -3.45
CA MET A 26 -0.74 4.95 -2.10
C MET A 26 -0.71 3.48 -1.69
N ALA A 27 0.43 3.03 -1.18
CA ALA A 27 0.57 1.73 -0.54
C ALA A 27 0.17 1.84 0.93
N ILE A 28 -0.92 1.18 1.32
CA ILE A 28 -1.44 1.14 2.68
C ILE A 28 -1.22 -0.25 3.24
N VAL A 29 -0.65 -0.37 4.45
CA VAL A 29 -0.42 -1.68 5.10
C VAL A 29 -0.80 -1.63 6.57
N ALA A 30 -1.73 -2.50 6.98
CA ALA A 30 -1.99 -2.81 8.37
C ALA A 30 -1.14 -4.02 8.81
N VAL A 31 -0.46 -3.88 9.96
CA VAL A 31 0.42 -4.93 10.52
C VAL A 31 -0.27 -5.57 11.70
N LEU A 32 -0.69 -6.82 11.54
CA LEU A 32 -1.34 -7.61 12.59
C LEU A 32 -0.40 -8.77 13.01
N PRO A 33 -0.67 -9.48 14.13
CA PRO A 33 0.20 -10.58 14.58
C PRO A 33 0.46 -11.64 13.51
N GLU A 34 -0.59 -12.02 12.79
CA GLU A 34 -0.63 -13.06 11.77
C GLU A 34 -0.02 -12.66 10.41
N GLY A 35 0.11 -11.37 10.11
CA GLY A 35 0.68 -10.96 8.84
C GLY A 35 0.50 -9.50 8.47
N LEU A 36 0.69 -9.25 7.17
CA LEU A 36 0.53 -7.96 6.52
C LEU A 36 -0.73 -7.97 5.68
N TYR A 37 -1.54 -6.93 5.86
CA TYR A 37 -2.71 -6.69 5.04
C TYR A 37 -2.50 -5.40 4.28
N GLY A 38 -2.40 -5.49 2.95
CA GLY A 38 -2.10 -4.37 2.09
C GLY A 38 -3.29 -3.95 1.26
N TYR A 39 -3.38 -2.65 0.98
CA TYR A 39 -4.25 -2.09 -0.05
C TYR A 39 -3.48 -1.08 -0.90
N HIS A 40 -3.50 -1.26 -2.22
CA HIS A 40 -2.91 -0.32 -3.15
C HIS A 40 -3.99 0.66 -3.62
N SER A 41 -4.11 1.75 -2.89
CA SER A 41 -5.12 2.78 -3.14
C SER A 41 -4.81 3.57 -4.42
N PHE A 42 -5.83 3.80 -5.25
CA PHE A 42 -5.72 4.44 -6.56
C PHE A 42 -5.34 5.93 -6.45
N GLY A 43 -4.56 6.43 -7.40
CA GLY A 43 -4.26 7.86 -7.53
C GLY A 43 -5.51 8.69 -7.79
N GLY A 44 -5.70 9.77 -7.03
CA GLY A 44 -6.89 10.62 -7.15
C GLY A 44 -8.15 10.09 -6.47
N GLU A 45 -8.05 9.05 -5.62
CA GLU A 45 -9.12 8.71 -4.67
C GLU A 45 -9.47 9.93 -3.81
N ARG A 46 -10.76 10.24 -3.73
CA ARG A 46 -11.30 11.38 -2.99
C ARG A 46 -11.86 10.93 -1.65
N ASP A 47 -12.08 11.87 -0.75
CA ASP A 47 -12.80 11.63 0.51
C ASP A 47 -14.19 11.00 0.30
N THR A 48 -14.88 11.36 -0.79
CA THR A 48 -16.14 10.72 -1.19
C THR A 48 -16.01 9.25 -1.58
N ASP A 49 -14.81 8.77 -1.89
CA ASP A 49 -14.54 7.38 -2.25
C ASP A 49 -14.22 6.50 -1.04
N TRP A 50 -13.74 7.07 0.06
CA TRP A 50 -13.31 6.30 1.23
C TRP A 50 -14.45 5.48 1.87
N PRO A 51 -15.68 6.01 2.04
CA PRO A 51 -16.79 5.24 2.62
C PRO A 51 -17.18 4.00 1.80
N ARG A 52 -16.85 3.95 0.50
CA ARG A 52 -17.08 2.77 -0.35
C ARG A 52 -15.89 1.81 -0.41
N ILE A 53 -14.69 2.26 -0.05
CA ILE A 53 -13.44 1.48 -0.17
C ILE A 53 -13.02 0.88 1.17
N ILE A 54 -12.97 1.69 2.24
CA ILE A 54 -12.43 1.24 3.53
C ILE A 54 -13.23 0.06 4.10
N PRO A 55 -14.58 0.03 4.05
CA PRO A 55 -15.33 -1.13 4.50
C PRO A 55 -15.02 -2.41 3.71
N GLN A 56 -14.67 -2.31 2.43
CA GLN A 56 -14.27 -3.46 1.63
C GLN A 56 -12.88 -3.96 2.00
N PHE A 57 -11.95 -3.05 2.28
CA PHE A 57 -10.64 -3.43 2.81
C PHE A 57 -10.76 -4.05 4.21
N LYS A 58 -11.62 -3.50 5.07
CA LYS A 58 -11.97 -4.09 6.37
C LYS A 58 -12.49 -5.51 6.23
N ALA A 59 -13.51 -5.71 5.38
CA ALA A 59 -14.08 -7.02 5.10
C ALA A 59 -13.05 -8.01 4.53
N PHE A 60 -12.07 -7.53 3.75
CA PHE A 60 -10.97 -8.36 3.27
C PHE A 60 -10.07 -8.84 4.44
N ILE A 61 -9.70 -7.94 5.36
CA ILE A 61 -8.88 -8.27 6.53
C ILE A 61 -9.60 -9.29 7.42
N GLU A 62 -10.85 -9.01 7.78
CA GLU A 62 -11.67 -9.87 8.64
C GLU A 62 -11.96 -11.22 7.97
N GLY A 63 -12.26 -11.24 6.67
CA GLY A 63 -12.47 -12.47 5.90
C GLY A 63 -11.22 -13.34 5.76
N LYS A 64 -10.05 -12.81 6.12
CA LYS A 64 -8.77 -13.52 6.24
C LYS A 64 -8.43 -13.92 7.67
N GLY A 65 -9.35 -13.72 8.61
CA GLY A 65 -9.17 -13.98 10.03
C GLY A 65 -8.38 -12.89 10.76
N GLY A 66 -8.19 -11.72 10.15
CA GLY A 66 -7.46 -10.63 10.76
C GLY A 66 -8.25 -9.93 11.86
N ASP A 67 -7.63 -9.76 13.03
CA ASP A 67 -8.21 -9.06 14.18
C ASP A 67 -7.65 -7.63 14.25
N LEU A 68 -8.41 -6.67 13.75
CA LEU A 68 -8.03 -5.27 13.68
C LEU A 68 -7.71 -4.64 15.04
N ALA A 69 -8.29 -5.15 16.13
CA ALA A 69 -7.98 -4.69 17.48
C ALA A 69 -6.55 -5.07 17.92
N LYS A 70 -5.94 -6.06 17.26
CA LYS A 70 -4.54 -6.48 17.49
C LYS A 70 -3.56 -5.83 16.53
N ALA A 71 -4.01 -4.94 15.64
CA ALA A 71 -3.12 -4.21 14.75
C ALA A 71 -2.07 -3.46 15.56
N THR A 72 -0.82 -3.56 15.12
CA THR A 72 0.33 -2.95 15.78
C THR A 72 0.73 -1.65 15.09
N ARG A 73 0.51 -1.55 13.77
CA ARG A 73 0.80 -0.37 12.95
C ARG A 73 -0.10 -0.26 11.73
N LEU A 74 -0.29 0.98 11.29
CA LEU A 74 -0.77 1.33 9.96
C LEU A 74 0.32 2.11 9.23
N TYR A 75 0.62 1.72 8.00
CA TYR A 75 1.56 2.39 7.13
C TYR A 75 0.87 3.00 5.91
N GLY A 76 1.33 4.16 5.46
CA GLY A 76 0.92 4.80 4.23
C GLY A 76 2.09 5.40 3.46
N ILE A 77 2.36 4.94 2.25
CA ILE A 77 3.53 5.35 1.46
C ILE A 77 3.05 5.85 0.10
N THR A 78 3.40 7.09 -0.25
CA THR A 78 2.99 7.71 -1.53
C THR A 78 3.92 8.86 -1.93
N HIS A 79 3.82 9.27 -3.19
CA HIS A 79 4.27 10.57 -3.68
C HIS A 79 3.22 11.63 -3.36
N VAL A 80 3.40 12.39 -2.27
CA VAL A 80 2.44 13.40 -1.82
C VAL A 80 2.17 14.44 -2.92
N SER A 81 3.19 14.78 -3.70
CA SER A 81 3.11 15.71 -4.84
C SER A 81 2.30 15.17 -6.04
N LYS A 82 2.08 13.86 -6.14
CA LYS A 82 1.46 13.23 -7.31
C LYS A 82 0.08 12.63 -7.05
N ARG A 83 -0.39 12.59 -5.79
CA ARG A 83 -1.62 11.88 -5.42
C ARG A 83 -2.92 12.45 -5.99
N GLY A 84 -2.86 13.60 -6.66
CA GLY A 84 -4.02 14.14 -7.39
C GLY A 84 -5.00 14.91 -6.51
N TRP A 85 -4.66 15.25 -5.27
CA TRP A 85 -5.46 16.18 -4.47
C TRP A 85 -5.42 17.58 -5.11
N SER A 86 -6.59 18.04 -5.55
CA SER A 86 -6.77 19.35 -6.19
C SER A 86 -7.02 20.48 -5.18
N LEU A 87 -7.35 20.16 -3.93
CA LEU A 87 -7.73 21.11 -2.88
C LEU A 87 -6.90 20.91 -1.62
N GLY A 88 -6.56 22.02 -0.95
CA GLY A 88 -5.87 22.03 0.34
C GLY A 88 -4.36 21.77 0.26
N VAL A 89 -3.73 21.76 1.43
CA VAL A 89 -2.30 21.43 1.56
C VAL A 89 -2.14 19.92 1.42
N ARG A 90 -1.48 19.47 0.35
CA ARG A 90 -1.33 18.04 -0.01
C ARG A 90 -0.85 17.15 1.15
N LYS A 91 0.08 17.66 1.96
CA LYS A 91 0.60 16.93 3.14
C LYS A 91 -0.47 16.70 4.20
N GLU A 92 -1.37 17.66 4.42
CA GLU A 92 -2.48 17.49 5.36
C GLU A 92 -3.55 16.57 4.79
N ARG A 93 -3.87 16.67 3.49
CA ARG A 93 -4.78 15.72 2.81
C ARG A 93 -4.28 14.27 2.89
N TRP A 94 -2.98 14.06 2.76
CA TRP A 94 -2.38 12.74 2.96
C TRP A 94 -2.58 12.20 4.38
N LYS A 95 -2.38 13.05 5.39
CA LYS A 95 -2.62 12.68 6.79
C LYS A 95 -4.10 12.40 7.05
N GLU A 96 -5.00 13.21 6.49
CA GLU A 96 -6.44 13.01 6.56
C GLU A 96 -6.86 11.67 5.94
N GLU A 97 -6.33 11.34 4.77
CA GLU A 97 -6.59 10.04 4.13
C GLU A 97 -6.13 8.89 5.02
N LEU A 98 -4.89 8.92 5.53
CA LEU A 98 -4.41 7.87 6.43
C LEU A 98 -5.19 7.80 7.75
N LYS A 99 -5.64 8.95 8.26
CA LYS A 99 -6.49 9.01 9.45
C LYS A 99 -7.87 8.40 9.18
N ALA A 100 -8.47 8.63 8.01
CA ALA A 100 -9.73 8.01 7.64
C ALA A 100 -9.62 6.48 7.61
N TYR A 101 -8.57 5.92 6.99
CA TYR A 101 -8.31 4.47 7.06
C TYR A 101 -8.12 4.00 8.49
N TYR A 102 -7.39 4.73 9.33
CA TYR A 102 -7.18 4.35 10.73
C TYR A 102 -8.50 4.32 11.52
N ASP A 103 -9.30 5.38 11.43
CA ASP A 103 -10.55 5.53 12.19
C ASP A 103 -11.61 4.52 11.71
N ASP A 104 -11.83 4.41 10.40
CA ASP A 104 -12.90 3.57 9.82
C ASP A 104 -12.58 2.06 9.88
N LEU A 105 -11.30 1.70 9.88
CA LEU A 105 -10.87 0.33 10.21
C LEU A 105 -11.03 0.03 11.71
N GLY A 106 -11.19 1.04 12.57
CA GLY A 106 -11.29 0.88 14.02
C GLY A 106 -9.95 0.52 14.67
N LEU A 107 -8.84 1.05 14.14
CA LEU A 107 -7.51 0.75 14.65
C LEU A 107 -7.21 1.58 15.92
N SER A 108 -6.40 1.03 16.81
CA SER A 108 -5.88 1.71 18.02
C SER A 108 -4.35 1.80 18.05
N CYS A 109 -3.72 1.61 16.89
CA CYS A 109 -2.30 1.38 16.74
C CYS A 109 -1.51 2.62 16.31
N ARG A 110 -0.22 2.50 16.01
CA ARG A 110 0.58 3.65 15.52
C ARG A 110 0.42 3.82 14.01
N ILE A 111 0.11 5.04 13.57
CA ILE A 111 0.16 5.44 12.15
C ILE A 111 1.59 5.88 11.80
N SER A 112 2.10 5.46 10.64
CA SER A 112 3.37 5.90 10.06
C SER A 112 3.20 6.18 8.58
N GLY A 113 3.70 7.31 8.10
CA GLY A 113 3.69 7.64 6.68
C GLY A 113 5.09 7.94 6.16
N TYR A 114 5.33 7.62 4.88
CA TYR A 114 6.55 8.01 4.16
C TYR A 114 6.20 8.72 2.86
N ASN A 115 6.73 9.93 2.70
CA ASN A 115 6.63 10.70 1.46
C ASN A 115 7.76 10.30 0.53
N LEU A 116 7.43 9.68 -0.59
CA LEU A 116 8.41 9.22 -1.58
C LEU A 116 9.09 10.39 -2.31
N ASP A 117 8.50 11.60 -2.29
CA ASP A 117 9.16 12.79 -2.84
C ASP A 117 10.47 13.12 -2.10
N ASP A 118 10.51 12.87 -0.79
CA ASP A 118 11.71 13.06 0.03
C ASP A 118 12.81 12.04 -0.37
N GLY A 119 12.39 10.88 -0.89
CA GLY A 119 13.27 9.83 -1.41
C GLY A 119 14.05 10.24 -2.66
N VAL A 120 13.58 11.25 -3.41
CA VAL A 120 14.29 11.82 -4.56
C VAL A 120 15.55 12.55 -4.08
N ALA A 121 15.41 13.39 -3.04
CA ALA A 121 16.55 14.10 -2.44
C ALA A 121 17.55 13.13 -1.80
N GLY A 122 17.07 12.03 -1.22
CA GLY A 122 17.91 10.99 -0.65
C GLY A 122 18.55 10.01 -1.65
N GLY A 123 18.28 10.14 -2.95
CA GLY A 123 18.83 9.24 -3.98
C GLY A 123 18.33 7.80 -3.88
N PHE A 124 17.17 7.59 -3.26
CA PHE A 124 16.49 6.31 -3.12
C PHE A 124 15.49 6.06 -4.25
N HIS A 125 15.10 7.14 -4.93
CA HIS A 125 14.15 7.15 -6.03
C HIS A 125 14.53 8.25 -7.05
N LYS A 126 14.20 8.06 -8.33
CA LYS A 126 14.49 9.04 -9.39
C LYS A 126 13.37 10.07 -9.47
N LYS A 127 13.70 11.34 -9.67
CA LYS A 127 12.70 12.38 -9.92
C LYS A 127 11.77 11.97 -11.07
N ASP A 128 10.49 12.25 -10.93
CA ASP A 128 9.44 12.02 -11.94
C ASP A 128 9.24 10.55 -12.35
N LYS A 129 9.75 9.58 -11.58
CA LYS A 129 9.48 8.15 -11.79
C LYS A 129 8.45 7.64 -10.79
N SER A 130 8.00 6.40 -11.01
CA SER A 130 7.18 5.65 -10.06
C SER A 130 8.07 4.78 -9.18
N ALA A 131 7.63 4.48 -7.96
CA ALA A 131 8.40 3.68 -7.02
C ALA A 131 7.88 2.24 -6.92
N TYR A 132 8.78 1.29 -6.71
CA TYR A 132 8.45 0.02 -6.08
C TYR A 132 8.58 0.18 -4.57
N VAL A 133 7.58 -0.25 -3.82
CA VAL A 133 7.60 -0.25 -2.36
C VAL A 133 7.41 -1.68 -1.87
N GLU A 134 8.29 -2.16 -1.01
CA GLU A 134 8.17 -3.47 -0.36
C GLU A 134 8.11 -3.30 1.16
N PHE A 135 7.21 -4.08 1.77
CA PHE A 135 7.08 -4.22 3.22
C PHE A 135 7.54 -5.61 3.61
N GLU A 136 8.42 -5.70 4.60
CA GLU A 136 8.77 -6.95 5.25
C GLU A 136 8.47 -6.86 6.74
N LYS A 137 7.67 -7.81 7.25
CA LYS A 137 7.26 -7.88 8.65
C LYS A 137 8.43 -8.32 9.53
N PHE A 138 8.64 -7.57 10.61
CA PHE A 138 9.59 -7.88 11.69
C PHE A 138 8.89 -7.66 13.04
N GLY A 139 8.26 -8.71 13.57
CA GLY A 139 7.49 -8.65 14.81
C GLY A 139 6.24 -7.75 14.67
N SER A 140 6.20 -6.65 15.41
CA SER A 140 5.12 -5.65 15.48
C SER A 140 5.35 -4.42 14.59
N LYS A 141 6.26 -4.53 13.62
CA LYS A 141 6.59 -3.47 12.67
C LYS A 141 6.94 -4.06 11.31
N CYS A 142 7.07 -3.18 10.33
CA CYS A 142 7.67 -3.49 9.04
C CYS A 142 8.96 -2.71 8.84
N ASP A 143 9.88 -3.32 8.11
CA ASP A 143 10.82 -2.58 7.31
C ASP A 143 10.15 -2.20 5.99
N VAL A 144 10.40 -0.97 5.55
CA VAL A 144 9.92 -0.46 4.27
C VAL A 144 11.13 -0.22 3.39
N SER A 145 11.11 -0.81 2.20
CA SER A 145 12.18 -0.69 1.22
C SER A 145 11.63 -0.11 -0.08
N VAL A 146 12.42 0.73 -0.73
CA VAL A 146 12.02 1.45 -1.95
C VAL A 146 13.09 1.32 -3.02
N GLN A 147 12.64 1.26 -4.27
CA GLN A 147 13.49 1.37 -5.46
C GLN A 147 12.69 2.08 -6.58
N SER A 148 13.36 2.79 -7.50
CA SER A 148 12.69 3.29 -8.70
C SER A 148 12.18 2.14 -9.58
N TRP A 149 10.90 2.19 -9.94
CA TRP A 149 10.21 1.14 -10.69
C TRP A 149 10.85 0.85 -12.05
N ASP A 150 11.36 1.88 -12.73
CA ASP A 150 12.06 1.76 -14.02
C ASP A 150 13.35 0.92 -13.97
N THR A 151 13.82 0.60 -12.76
CA THR A 151 15.02 -0.22 -12.54
C THR A 151 14.70 -1.61 -11.97
N VAL A 152 13.42 -1.93 -11.78
CA VAL A 152 12.95 -3.21 -11.28
C VAL A 152 12.66 -4.14 -12.46
N THR A 153 13.11 -5.39 -12.36
CA THR A 153 12.78 -6.42 -13.35
C THR A 153 11.52 -7.13 -12.89
N TYR A 154 10.52 -7.25 -13.77
CA TYR A 154 9.27 -7.94 -13.46
C TYR A 154 8.72 -8.67 -14.68
N THR A 155 7.88 -9.67 -14.41
CA THR A 155 7.00 -10.26 -15.44
C THR A 155 5.58 -9.77 -15.21
N ARG A 156 4.97 -9.20 -16.24
CA ARG A 156 3.56 -8.82 -16.24
C ARG A 156 2.76 -9.95 -16.85
N GLN A 157 1.88 -10.55 -16.06
CA GLN A 157 0.95 -11.57 -16.52
C GLN A 157 -0.45 -10.95 -16.57
N LYS A 158 -1.12 -11.12 -17.71
CA LYS A 158 -2.57 -10.91 -17.80
C LYS A 158 -3.22 -12.23 -17.46
N ALA A 159 -3.58 -12.42 -16.21
CA ALA A 159 -4.17 -13.68 -15.79
C ALA A 159 -5.69 -13.64 -16.01
N ALA A 160 -6.22 -14.62 -16.74
CA ALA A 160 -7.66 -14.85 -16.84
C ALA A 160 -8.27 -15.27 -15.49
N GLN A 161 -7.45 -15.81 -14.59
CA GLN A 161 -7.80 -16.24 -13.23
C GLN A 161 -6.67 -15.86 -12.26
N ASN A 162 -7.01 -15.44 -11.04
CA ASN A 162 -6.02 -15.02 -10.04
C ASN A 162 -5.16 -16.23 -9.55
N PRO A 163 -3.86 -16.32 -9.89
CA PRO A 163 -2.99 -17.41 -9.46
C PRO A 163 -2.78 -17.42 -7.94
N TRP A 164 -3.05 -16.30 -7.26
CA TRP A 164 -3.00 -16.19 -5.81
C TRP A 164 -4.35 -16.42 -5.13
N GLY A 165 -5.37 -16.84 -5.89
CA GLY A 165 -6.68 -17.24 -5.39
C GLY A 165 -7.35 -16.17 -4.51
N ASN A 166 -7.58 -16.50 -3.24
CA ASN A 166 -8.18 -15.57 -2.28
C ASN A 166 -7.15 -14.66 -1.59
N ALA A 167 -5.84 -14.86 -1.79
CA ALA A 167 -4.81 -14.04 -1.13
C ALA A 167 -4.78 -12.59 -1.64
N ILE A 168 -5.34 -12.35 -2.84
CA ILE A 168 -5.54 -11.00 -3.39
C ILE A 168 -6.98 -10.86 -3.88
N LYS A 169 -7.56 -9.67 -3.68
CA LYS A 169 -8.84 -9.23 -4.23
C LYS A 169 -8.69 -7.84 -4.82
N SER A 170 -9.56 -7.45 -5.75
CA SER A 170 -9.68 -6.07 -6.19
C SER A 170 -10.89 -5.41 -5.53
N ILE A 171 -10.78 -4.12 -5.20
CA ILE A 171 -11.92 -3.30 -4.75
C ILE A 171 -12.41 -2.48 -5.94
N GLN A 172 -13.56 -2.85 -6.49
CA GLN A 172 -14.15 -2.19 -7.66
C GLN A 172 -15.63 -1.90 -7.39
N GLY A 173 -16.07 -0.66 -7.65
CA GLY A 173 -17.46 -0.25 -7.44
C GLY A 173 -18.00 -0.53 -6.03
N GLY A 174 -17.12 -0.47 -5.01
CA GLY A 174 -17.48 -0.78 -3.63
C GLY A 174 -17.68 -2.25 -3.32
N LYS A 175 -17.09 -3.16 -4.11
CA LYS A 175 -17.14 -4.62 -3.90
C LYS A 175 -15.76 -5.24 -3.96
N LEU A 176 -15.53 -6.28 -3.15
CA LEU A 176 -14.42 -7.21 -3.32
C LEU A 176 -14.71 -8.15 -4.49
N VAL A 177 -13.85 -8.12 -5.50
CA VAL A 177 -13.92 -9.00 -6.67
C VAL A 177 -12.63 -9.79 -6.81
N ALA A 178 -12.68 -10.91 -7.55
CA ALA A 178 -11.45 -11.59 -7.95
C ALA A 178 -10.58 -10.64 -8.77
N VAL A 179 -9.26 -10.72 -8.60
CA VAL A 179 -8.33 -9.93 -9.41
C VAL A 179 -8.53 -10.30 -10.88
N GLN A 180 -8.83 -9.29 -11.69
CA GLN A 180 -8.83 -9.36 -13.15
C GLN A 180 -7.81 -8.34 -13.66
N GLY A 181 -6.93 -8.76 -14.57
CA GLY A 181 -5.94 -7.87 -15.18
C GLY A 181 -4.50 -8.22 -14.79
N ASP A 182 -3.71 -7.19 -14.50
CA ASP A 182 -2.26 -7.31 -14.39
C ASP A 182 -1.80 -7.84 -13.04
N ILE A 183 -0.90 -8.79 -13.15
CA ILE A 183 -0.23 -9.51 -12.08
C ILE A 183 1.26 -9.34 -12.33
N PHE A 184 1.99 -8.88 -11.32
CA PHE A 184 3.43 -8.66 -11.40
C PHE A 184 4.12 -9.79 -10.63
N ASP A 185 4.76 -10.74 -11.31
CA ASP A 185 5.45 -11.85 -10.62
C ASP A 185 6.42 -12.60 -11.54
N PRO A 186 7.70 -12.81 -11.15
CA PRO A 186 8.37 -12.23 -9.99
C PRO A 186 8.66 -10.75 -10.18
N VAL A 187 8.84 -10.03 -9.07
CA VAL A 187 9.42 -8.70 -9.04
C VAL A 187 10.78 -8.81 -8.37
N THR A 188 11.84 -8.58 -9.14
CA THR A 188 13.22 -8.64 -8.66
C THR A 188 13.77 -7.23 -8.54
N ALA A 189 13.84 -6.76 -7.31
CA ALA A 189 14.45 -5.49 -6.96
C ALA A 189 15.97 -5.69 -6.75
N LYS A 190 16.78 -4.92 -7.48
CA LYS A 190 18.26 -5.04 -7.47
C LYS A 190 18.92 -4.16 -6.42
N ALA A 191 18.22 -3.13 -5.94
CA ALA A 191 18.79 -2.11 -5.06
C ALA A 191 17.71 -1.55 -4.12
N LEU A 192 17.04 -2.43 -3.38
CA LEU A 192 16.12 -2.02 -2.33
C LEU A 192 16.87 -1.21 -1.28
N LYS A 193 16.46 0.04 -1.10
CA LYS A 193 16.98 0.86 -0.01
C LYS A 193 15.91 0.99 1.06
N LYS A 194 16.29 0.58 2.28
CA LYS A 194 15.44 0.69 3.45
C LYS A 194 15.26 2.15 3.82
N ILE A 195 14.02 2.59 3.97
CA ILE A 195 13.70 3.94 4.41
C ILE A 195 13.39 3.94 5.91
N SER A 196 13.97 4.90 6.64
CA SER A 196 13.68 5.14 8.04
C SER A 196 12.91 6.47 8.19
N LYS A 197 12.24 6.63 9.32
CA LYS A 197 11.19 7.63 9.54
C LYS A 197 11.74 9.06 9.39
N ILE A 198 11.08 9.90 8.58
CA ILE A 198 10.91 11.31 8.92
C ILE A 198 9.61 11.36 9.72
N ALA A 199 9.69 11.68 11.02
CA ALA A 199 8.51 11.66 11.87
C ALA A 199 7.46 12.66 11.35
N LEU A 200 6.30 12.15 10.91
CA LEU A 200 5.09 12.97 10.81
C LEU A 200 4.69 13.33 12.24
N LYS A 201 5.18 14.48 12.73
CA LYS A 201 4.65 15.06 13.96
C LYS A 201 3.18 15.40 13.68
N SER A 202 2.31 14.89 14.56
CA SER A 202 0.93 15.35 14.72
C SER A 202 0.92 16.85 14.93
#